data_AF-A0A2P5EFG7-F1
#
_entry.id   AF-A0A2P5EFG7-F1
#
_cell.length_a   1.000
_cell.length_b   1.000
_cell.length_c   1.000
_cell.angle_alpha   90.00
_cell.angle_beta   90.00
_cell.angle_gamma   90.00
#
_symmetry.space_group_name_H-M   'P 1'
#
loop_
_entity.id
_entity.type
_entity.pdbx_description
1 polymer ?
#
loop_
_entity_poly.entity_id
_entity_poly.type
_entity_poly.pdbx_seq_one_letter_code
_entity_poly.pdbx_strand_id
1 'polypeptide(L)'
;MESIKNTVPEDAYPIEEVGLVVPETDDPSLPVLTFRAWVLGLGSCTLLIFLNTFFTYRTQPLTISSILMQISVLPIGKFMAATLPKKEYSLLGWRFSLNPGPFNMKEHVIITIFANCGVSFGGGDAYSIGAITVMKAYYKQSLSFLCALLLVLTTQSTP
;
A
#
# COMPACT_ATOMS: atom_id res chain seq x y z
N MET A 1 39.36 38.97 3.74
CA MET A 1 38.41 39.92 3.16
C MET A 1 38.61 39.81 1.65
N GLU A 2 37.79 39.10 0.88
CA GLU A 2 36.35 39.12 0.83
C GLU A 2 35.81 37.76 0.35
N SER A 3 34.61 37.45 0.80
CA SER A 3 33.83 36.25 0.59
C SER A 3 33.47 36.03 -0.89
N ILE A 4 33.97 34.97 -1.52
CA ILE A 4 33.22 34.35 -2.63
C ILE A 4 32.14 33.51 -1.96
N LYS A 5 31.07 34.19 -1.56
CA LYS A 5 29.81 33.56 -1.17
C LYS A 5 29.26 33.01 -2.48
N ASN A 6 29.59 31.76 -2.80
CA ASN A 6 28.82 30.99 -3.77
C ASN A 6 27.37 31.15 -3.33
N THR A 7 26.57 31.81 -4.16
CA THR A 7 25.12 31.94 -4.01
C THR A 7 24.51 30.58 -4.31
N VAL A 8 24.82 29.60 -3.47
CA VAL A 8 24.00 28.40 -3.33
C VAL A 8 22.75 28.90 -2.62
N PRO A 9 21.55 28.77 -3.22
CA PRO A 9 20.31 29.03 -2.51
C PRO A 9 20.36 28.32 -1.16
N GLU A 10 19.91 28.96 -0.08
CA GLU A 10 19.98 28.39 1.28
C GLU A 10 19.23 27.04 1.39
N ASP A 11 18.36 26.77 0.41
CA ASP A 11 17.55 25.56 0.24
C ASP A 11 18.11 24.55 -0.79
N ALA A 12 19.21 24.86 -1.49
CA ALA A 12 19.77 23.97 -2.50
C ALA A 12 20.61 22.86 -1.84
N TYR A 13 20.50 21.65 -2.39
CA TYR A 13 21.19 20.49 -1.84
C TYR A 13 22.71 20.71 -1.81
N PRO A 14 23.39 20.38 -0.69
CA PRO A 14 24.85 20.47 -0.59
C PRO A 14 25.63 19.61 -1.60
N ILE A 15 24.95 18.68 -2.26
CA ILE A 15 25.48 17.72 -3.22
C ILE A 15 24.64 17.86 -4.50
N GLU A 16 25.27 18.27 -5.60
CA GLU A 16 24.61 18.59 -6.88
C GLU A 16 23.88 17.38 -7.47
N GLU A 17 24.48 16.20 -7.32
CA GLU A 17 23.90 14.94 -7.78
C GLU A 17 22.54 14.67 -7.13
N VAL A 18 22.33 15.08 -5.87
CA VAL A 18 21.05 14.88 -5.16
C VAL A 18 19.96 15.81 -5.70
N GLY A 19 20.30 17.06 -6.02
CA GLY A 19 19.37 18.01 -6.62
C GLY A 19 18.94 17.64 -8.04
N LEU A 20 19.75 16.85 -8.76
CA LEU A 20 19.39 16.35 -10.09
C LEU A 20 18.44 15.14 -10.04
N VAL A 21 18.44 14.36 -8.96
CA VAL A 21 17.58 13.15 -8.85
C VAL A 21 16.28 13.44 -8.11
N VAL A 22 16.28 14.42 -7.19
CA VAL A 22 15.12 14.78 -6.37
C VAL A 22 14.63 16.18 -6.76
N PRO A 23 13.42 16.32 -7.31
CA PRO A 23 12.84 17.64 -7.54
C PRO A 23 12.67 18.40 -6.22
N GLU A 24 13.18 19.62 -6.16
CA GLU A 24 13.08 20.50 -4.97
C GLU A 24 11.65 20.97 -4.69
N THR A 25 10.74 20.84 -5.66
CA THR A 25 9.35 21.31 -5.58
C THR A 25 8.35 20.17 -5.68
N ASP A 26 7.43 20.09 -4.71
CA ASP A 26 6.26 19.22 -4.80
C ASP A 26 5.17 19.88 -5.66
N ASP A 27 4.61 19.13 -6.62
CA ASP A 27 3.45 19.56 -7.39
C ASP A 27 2.16 19.04 -6.72
N PRO A 28 1.36 19.91 -6.07
CA PRO A 28 0.14 19.51 -5.38
C PRO A 28 -1.00 19.14 -6.33
N SER A 29 -0.88 19.42 -7.63
CA SER A 29 -1.92 19.10 -8.63
C SER A 29 -1.92 17.63 -9.07
N LEU A 30 -0.86 16.89 -8.76
CA LEU A 30 -0.71 15.50 -9.15
C LEU A 30 -1.76 14.61 -8.45
N PRO A 31 -2.50 13.78 -9.20
CA PRO A 31 -3.53 12.93 -8.63
C PRO A 31 -2.91 11.80 -7.79
N VAL A 32 -3.43 11.63 -6.58
CA VAL A 32 -2.87 10.70 -5.58
C VAL A 32 -3.75 9.44 -5.42
N LEU A 33 -5.06 9.61 -5.23
CA LEU A 33 -6.03 8.52 -5.04
C LEU A 33 -6.76 8.16 -6.33
N THR A 34 -6.02 7.70 -7.33
CA THR A 34 -6.62 7.25 -8.60
C THR A 34 -7.21 5.84 -8.49
N PHE A 35 -8.07 5.47 -9.44
CA PHE A 35 -8.63 4.12 -9.51
C PHE A 35 -7.54 3.02 -9.53
N ARG A 36 -6.46 3.23 -10.31
CA ARG A 36 -5.34 2.29 -10.33
C ARG A 36 -4.62 2.17 -8.98
N ALA A 37 -4.47 3.28 -8.25
CA ALA A 37 -3.86 3.27 -6.92
C ALA A 37 -4.70 2.47 -5.92
N TRP A 38 -6.03 2.57 -6.00
CA TRP A 38 -6.95 1.75 -5.20
C TRP A 38 -6.88 0.27 -5.56
N VAL A 39 -6.92 -0.07 -6.85
CA VAL A 39 -6.87 -1.47 -7.31
C VAL A 39 -5.54 -2.13 -6.94
N LEU A 40 -4.42 -1.45 -7.20
CA LEU A 40 -3.09 -1.98 -6.88
C LEU A 40 -2.81 -1.96 -5.38
N GLY A 41 -3.26 -0.92 -4.66
CA GLY A 41 -3.16 -0.80 -3.21
C GLY A 41 -3.91 -1.92 -2.50
N LEU A 42 -5.23 -2.01 -2.70
CA LEU A 42 -6.07 -3.05 -2.09
C LEU A 42 -5.64 -4.45 -2.54
N GLY A 43 -5.36 -4.63 -3.83
CA GLY A 43 -4.90 -5.91 -4.37
C GLY A 43 -3.58 -6.36 -3.74
N SER A 44 -2.61 -5.45 -3.61
CA SER A 44 -1.33 -5.76 -2.95
C SER A 44 -1.51 -6.08 -1.47
N CYS A 45 -2.32 -5.30 -0.74
CA CYS A 45 -2.62 -5.55 0.66
C CYS A 45 -3.28 -6.93 0.85
N THR A 46 -4.36 -7.23 0.12
CA THR A 46 -5.11 -8.49 0.22
C THR A 46 -4.26 -9.70 -0.17
N LEU A 47 -3.49 -9.61 -1.26
CA LEU A 47 -2.63 -10.71 -1.68
C LEU A 47 -1.56 -11.00 -0.64
N LEU A 48 -0.96 -9.96 -0.06
CA LEU A 48 0.15 -10.12 0.86
C LEU A 48 -0.28 -10.64 2.23
N ILE A 49 -1.40 -10.15 2.78
CA ILE A 49 -1.96 -10.72 4.01
C ILE A 49 -2.39 -12.18 3.79
N PHE A 50 -3.02 -12.50 2.66
CA PHE A 50 -3.42 -13.87 2.33
C PHE A 50 -2.21 -14.82 2.28
N LEU A 51 -1.15 -14.44 1.57
CA LEU A 51 0.04 -15.28 1.45
C LEU A 51 0.74 -15.44 2.79
N ASN A 52 0.92 -14.36 3.55
CA ASN A 52 1.56 -14.43 4.86
C ASN A 52 0.76 -15.29 5.85
N THR A 53 -0.56 -15.05 5.99
CA THR A 53 -1.42 -15.87 6.87
C THR A 53 -1.44 -17.34 6.41
N PHE A 54 -1.41 -17.63 5.10
CA PHE A 54 -1.34 -18.99 4.59
C PHE A 54 -0.04 -19.69 4.99
N PHE A 55 1.11 -19.02 4.86
CA PHE A 55 2.40 -19.60 5.23
C PHE A 55 2.58 -19.78 6.74
N THR A 56 1.89 -19.01 7.57
CA THR A 56 1.89 -19.18 9.03
C THR A 56 1.45 -20.59 9.46
N TYR A 57 0.54 -21.23 8.71
CA TYR A 57 0.07 -22.59 9.02
C TYR A 57 0.98 -23.71 8.49
N ARG A 58 2.10 -23.38 7.82
CA ARG A 58 3.09 -24.36 7.36
C ARG A 58 4.09 -24.69 8.47
N THR A 59 4.65 -25.90 8.43
CA THR A 59 5.69 -26.35 9.39
C THR A 59 6.96 -25.52 9.33
N GLN A 60 7.32 -25.00 8.15
CA GLN A 60 8.38 -24.02 7.97
C GLN A 60 7.76 -22.75 7.37
N PRO A 61 7.37 -21.76 8.20
CA PRO A 61 6.72 -20.57 7.72
C PRO A 61 7.68 -19.71 6.89
N LEU A 62 7.18 -19.18 5.78
CA LEU A 62 7.86 -18.22 4.93
C LEU A 62 7.12 -16.89 5.03
N THR A 63 7.85 -15.79 5.22
CA THR A 63 7.25 -14.45 5.27
C THR A 63 7.59 -13.69 3.99
N ILE A 64 6.56 -13.16 3.33
CA ILE A 64 6.70 -12.35 2.13
C ILE A 64 6.77 -10.87 2.55
N SER A 65 7.90 -10.25 2.26
CA SER A 65 8.15 -8.84 2.53
C SER A 65 7.35 -7.91 1.61
N SER A 66 6.96 -6.74 2.13
CA SER A 66 6.28 -5.69 1.36
C SER A 66 7.13 -5.15 0.22
N ILE A 67 8.47 -5.24 0.34
CA ILE A 67 9.43 -4.81 -0.70
C ILE A 67 9.16 -5.52 -2.03
N LEU A 68 8.80 -6.81 -2.00
CA LEU A 68 8.49 -7.56 -3.23
C LEU A 68 7.27 -6.97 -3.96
N MET A 69 6.27 -6.53 -3.21
CA MET A 69 5.12 -5.82 -3.78
C MET A 69 5.50 -4.44 -4.29
N GLN A 70 6.35 -3.69 -3.56
CA GLN A 70 6.81 -2.36 -3.99
C GLN A 70 7.52 -2.43 -5.35
N ILE A 71 8.46 -3.37 -5.52
CA ILE A 71 9.18 -3.57 -6.78
C ILE A 71 8.22 -3.97 -7.91
N SER A 72 7.24 -4.84 -7.63
CA SER A 72 6.28 -5.33 -8.61
C SER A 72 5.25 -4.28 -9.03
N VAL A 73 4.86 -3.38 -8.13
CA VAL A 73 3.86 -2.34 -8.38
C VAL A 73 4.32 -1.32 -9.41
N LEU A 74 5.62 -1.02 -9.49
CA LEU A 74 6.14 -0.06 -10.46
C LEU A 74 5.90 -0.47 -11.93
N PRO A 75 6.33 -1.66 -12.41
CA PRO A 75 6.06 -2.10 -13.77
C PRO A 75 4.56 -2.32 -14.03
N ILE A 76 3.82 -2.84 -13.04
CA ILE A 76 2.37 -3.06 -13.18
C ILE A 76 1.61 -1.74 -13.28
N GLY A 77 1.96 -0.74 -12.46
CA GLY A 77 1.38 0.59 -12.47
C GLY A 77 1.62 1.32 -13.80
N LYS A 78 2.85 1.21 -14.34
CA LYS A 78 3.18 1.73 -15.68
C LYS A 78 2.42 1.01 -16.78
N PHE A 79 2.28 -0.31 -16.69
CA PHE A 79 1.48 -1.10 -17.64
C PHE A 79 -0.01 -0.73 -17.59
N MET A 80 -0.57 -0.56 -16.40
CA MET A 80 -1.96 -0.13 -16.20
C MET A 80 -2.19 1.29 -16.71
N ALA A 81 -1.21 2.19 -16.54
CA ALA A 81 -1.26 3.54 -17.10
C ALA A 81 -1.20 3.55 -18.65
N ALA A 82 -0.53 2.57 -19.27
CA ALA A 82 -0.48 2.45 -20.73
C ALA A 82 -1.74 1.79 -21.32
N THR A 83 -2.39 0.90 -20.58
CA THR A 83 -3.54 0.10 -21.05
C THR A 83 -4.90 0.68 -20.71
N LEU A 84 -5.02 1.46 -19.62
CA LEU A 84 -6.32 2.03 -19.23
C LEU A 84 -6.78 3.14 -20.19
N PRO A 85 -8.06 3.12 -20.61
CA PRO A 85 -8.62 4.17 -21.43
C PRO A 85 -8.65 5.51 -20.68
N LYS A 86 -8.18 6.58 -21.34
CA LYS A 86 -8.25 7.98 -20.86
C LYS A 86 -9.67 8.57 -20.93
N LYS A 87 -10.70 7.73 -20.99
CA LYS A 87 -12.09 8.20 -21.11
C LYS A 87 -12.50 8.85 -19.81
N GLU A 88 -13.09 10.04 -19.91
CA GLU A 88 -13.76 10.69 -18.79
C GLU A 88 -15.11 10.01 -18.58
N TYR A 89 -15.32 9.51 -17.36
CA TYR A 89 -16.60 8.97 -16.93
C TYR A 89 -17.29 10.02 -16.07
N SER A 90 -18.56 10.30 -16.37
CA SER A 90 -19.40 11.13 -15.51
C SER A 90 -20.37 10.22 -14.77
N LEU A 91 -20.30 10.21 -13.45
CA LEU A 91 -21.26 9.53 -12.59
C LEU A 91 -21.79 10.53 -11.56
N LEU A 92 -23.12 10.68 -11.49
CA LEU A 92 -23.79 11.51 -10.49
C LEU A 92 -23.24 12.96 -10.38
N GLY A 93 -22.91 13.57 -11.52
CA GLY A 93 -22.39 14.95 -11.58
C GLY A 93 -20.88 15.09 -11.31
N TRP A 94 -20.19 14.02 -10.90
CA TRP A 94 -18.74 14.00 -10.75
C TRP A 94 -18.08 13.45 -12.02
N ARG A 95 -17.08 14.17 -12.55
CA ARG A 95 -16.25 13.71 -13.66
C ARG A 95 -14.99 13.07 -13.10
N PHE A 96 -14.77 11.80 -13.40
CA PHE A 96 -13.54 11.10 -13.04
C PHE A 96 -12.95 10.42 -14.27
N SER A 97 -11.64 10.52 -14.43
CA SER A 97 -10.91 9.74 -15.43
C SER A 97 -10.31 8.52 -14.75
N LEU A 98 -10.43 7.35 -15.39
CA LEU A 98 -9.75 6.13 -14.93
C LEU A 98 -8.23 6.24 -15.11
N ASN A 99 -7.78 7.11 -16.02
CA ASN A 99 -6.37 7.34 -16.32
C ASN A 99 -6.08 8.84 -16.46
N PRO A 100 -5.99 9.57 -15.33
CA PRO A 100 -5.81 11.02 -15.33
C PRO A 100 -4.42 11.46 -15.81
N GLY A 101 -3.43 10.56 -15.80
CA GLY A 101 -2.06 10.86 -16.25
C GLY A 101 -1.11 9.67 -16.10
N PRO A 102 0.17 9.84 -16.42
CA PRO A 102 1.22 8.83 -16.20
C PRO A 102 1.27 8.34 -14.75
N PHE A 103 1.87 7.18 -14.51
CA PHE A 103 2.05 6.65 -13.16
C PHE A 103 3.04 7.54 -12.38
N ASN A 104 2.57 8.11 -11.27
CA ASN A 104 3.31 9.11 -10.49
C ASN A 104 3.90 8.53 -9.21
N MET A 105 4.91 9.20 -8.65
CA MET A 105 5.52 8.80 -7.37
C MET A 105 4.52 8.78 -6.22
N LYS A 106 3.57 9.73 -6.17
CA LYS A 106 2.54 9.81 -5.12
C LYS A 106 1.65 8.56 -5.07
N GLU A 107 1.25 8.07 -6.24
CA GLU A 107 0.45 6.84 -6.35
C GLU A 107 1.27 5.62 -5.93
N HIS A 108 2.54 5.57 -6.32
CA HIS A 108 3.46 4.52 -5.89
C HIS A 108 3.58 4.47 -4.36
N VAL A 109 3.81 5.63 -3.72
CA VAL A 109 3.92 5.75 -2.26
C VAL A 109 2.62 5.34 -1.55
N ILE A 110 1.45 5.72 -2.05
CA ILE A 110 0.20 5.25 -1.46
C ILE A 110 0.08 3.73 -1.55
N ILE A 111 0.41 3.13 -2.70
CA ILE A 111 0.36 1.68 -2.86
C ILE A 111 1.36 0.99 -1.92
N THR A 112 2.55 1.57 -1.70
CA THR A 112 3.53 1.00 -0.75
C THR A 112 3.00 1.03 0.69
N ILE A 113 2.28 2.09 1.10
CA ILE A 113 1.61 2.17 2.40
C ILE A 113 0.59 1.03 2.53
N PHE A 114 -0.29 0.84 1.53
CA PHE A 114 -1.24 -0.27 1.52
C PHE A 114 -0.56 -1.64 1.59
N ALA A 115 0.51 -1.85 0.84
CA ALA A 115 1.26 -3.10 0.86
C ALA A 115 1.89 -3.37 2.24
N ASN A 116 2.40 -2.33 2.92
CA ASN A 116 2.94 -2.49 4.28
C ASN A 116 1.89 -2.93 5.30
N CYS A 117 0.63 -2.50 5.16
CA CYS A 117 -0.46 -3.00 6.00
C CYS A 117 -0.66 -4.51 5.86
N GLY A 118 -0.30 -5.11 4.71
CA GLY A 118 -0.38 -6.55 4.46
C GLY A 118 0.76 -7.38 5.06
N VAL A 119 1.80 -6.74 5.63
CA VAL A 119 2.93 -7.41 6.32
C VAL A 119 3.06 -6.87 7.73
N SER A 120 2.01 -7.06 8.53
CA SER A 120 2.07 -6.64 9.93
C SER A 120 2.73 -7.71 10.79
N PHE A 121 4.02 -7.51 11.08
CA PHE A 121 4.74 -8.30 12.07
C PHE A 121 4.28 -7.90 13.48
N GLY A 122 3.67 -8.84 14.22
CA GLY A 122 3.36 -8.66 15.64
C GLY A 122 2.03 -7.99 15.98
N GLY A 123 1.06 -7.90 15.05
CA GLY A 123 -0.26 -7.37 15.40
C GLY A 123 -1.33 -7.21 14.31
N GLY A 124 -1.05 -7.50 13.03
CA GLY A 124 -2.07 -7.34 11.97
C GLY A 124 -2.81 -8.61 11.56
N ASP A 125 -2.32 -9.79 11.96
CA ASP A 125 -3.24 -10.93 12.08
C ASP A 125 -4.08 -10.67 13.33
N ALA A 126 -5.41 -10.68 13.16
CA ALA A 126 -6.30 -10.49 14.30
C ALA A 126 -6.01 -11.59 15.34
N TYR A 127 -5.71 -11.20 16.59
CA TYR A 127 -5.31 -12.14 17.65
C TYR A 127 -6.30 -13.31 17.80
N SER A 128 -7.57 -12.99 17.62
CA SER A 128 -8.71 -13.91 17.61
C SER A 128 -8.66 -15.01 16.55
N ILE A 129 -7.91 -14.85 15.45
CA ILE A 129 -7.82 -15.86 14.38
C ILE A 129 -7.24 -17.16 14.93
N GLY A 130 -6.24 -17.10 15.80
CA GLY A 130 -5.68 -18.30 16.43
C GLY A 130 -6.72 -19.07 17.26
N ALA A 131 -7.46 -18.36 18.11
CA ALA A 131 -8.51 -18.96 18.94
C ALA A 131 -9.65 -19.56 18.10
N ILE A 132 -10.12 -18.84 17.07
CA ILE A 132 -11.15 -19.32 16.14
C ILE A 132 -10.67 -20.56 15.40
N THR A 133 -9.41 -20.57 14.93
CA THR A 133 -8.82 -21.74 14.25
C THR A 133 -8.74 -22.94 15.18
N VAL A 134 -8.32 -22.78 16.45
CA VAL A 134 -8.28 -23.88 17.43
C VAL A 134 -9.69 -24.41 17.71
N MET A 135 -10.69 -23.56 17.90
CA MET A 135 -12.09 -23.99 18.08
C MET A 135 -12.60 -24.81 16.90
N LYS A 136 -12.29 -24.38 15.67
CA LYS A 136 -12.72 -25.08 14.46
C LYS A 136 -11.94 -26.38 14.22
N ALA A 137 -10.62 -26.37 14.41
CA ALA A 137 -9.75 -27.50 14.11
C ALA A 137 -9.82 -28.60 15.17
N TYR A 138 -9.72 -28.22 16.46
CA TYR A 138 -9.63 -29.13 17.60
C TYR A 138 -11.00 -29.46 18.20
N TYR A 139 -11.82 -28.44 18.48
CA TYR A 139 -13.13 -28.63 19.15
C TYR A 139 -14.29 -28.94 18.19
N LYS A 140 -14.05 -28.93 16.87
CA LYS A 140 -15.05 -29.17 15.80
C LYS A 140 -16.29 -28.26 15.90
N GLN A 141 -16.20 -27.13 16.59
CA GLN A 141 -17.28 -26.16 16.68
C GLN A 141 -17.09 -25.08 15.62
N SER A 142 -18.18 -24.73 14.94
CA SER A 142 -18.20 -23.65 13.96
C SER A 142 -18.88 -22.43 14.55
N LEU A 143 -18.18 -21.30 14.54
CA LEU A 143 -18.75 -19.99 14.85
C LEU A 143 -19.43 -19.43 13.60
N SER A 144 -20.57 -18.77 13.76
CA SER A 144 -21.17 -18.01 12.65
C SER A 144 -20.24 -16.87 12.22
N PHE A 145 -20.30 -16.48 10.94
CA PHE A 145 -19.45 -15.43 10.39
C PHE A 145 -19.56 -14.12 11.18
N LEU A 146 -20.78 -13.70 11.53
CA LEU A 146 -21.02 -12.47 12.29
C LEU A 146 -20.41 -12.55 13.69
N CYS A 147 -20.55 -13.67 14.40
CA CYS A 147 -19.92 -13.83 15.71
C CYS A 147 -18.40 -13.80 15.61
N ALA A 148 -17.81 -14.42 14.57
CA ALA A 148 -16.36 -14.39 14.34
C ALA A 148 -15.87 -12.97 14.05
N LEU A 149 -16.62 -12.22 13.23
CA LEU A 149 -16.32 -10.82 12.91
C LEU A 149 -16.36 -9.93 14.16
N LEU A 150 -17.42 -10.05 14.98
CA LEU A 150 -17.55 -9.28 16.23
C LEU A 150 -16.41 -9.62 17.20
N LEU A 151 -16.07 -10.90 17.35
CA LEU A 151 -14.99 -11.35 18.22
C LEU A 151 -13.66 -10.73 17.77
N VAL A 152 -13.33 -10.82 16.48
CA VAL A 152 -12.15 -10.17 15.89
C VAL A 152 -12.12 -8.66 16.16
N LEU A 153 -13.22 -7.95 15.90
CA LEU A 153 -13.31 -6.51 16.12
C LEU A 153 -13.10 -6.12 17.58
N THR A 154 -13.70 -6.86 18.52
CA THR A 154 -13.55 -6.58 19.96
C THR A 154 -12.12 -6.77 20.45
N THR A 155 -11.40 -7.80 19.99
CA THR A 155 -10.02 -8.03 20.44
C THR A 155 -9.03 -7.00 19.92
N GLN A 156 -9.26 -6.44 18.73
CA GLN A 156 -8.38 -5.44 18.15
C GLN A 156 -8.67 -4.01 18.66
N SER A 157 -9.73 -3.83 19.46
CA SER A 157 -10.14 -2.51 19.99
C SER A 157 -9.57 -2.20 21.38
N THR A 158 -8.97 -3.19 22.05
CA THR A 158 -8.33 -3.01 23.36
C THR A 158 -6.93 -2.42 23.17
N PRO A 159 -6.60 -1.30 23.83
CA PRO A 159 -5.29 -0.65 23.70
C PRO A 159 -4.12 -1.48 24.21
#